data_AF-A0A1S7S635-F1
#
_entry.id   AF-A0A1S7S635-F1
#
_cell.length_a   1.000
_cell.length_b   1.000
_cell.length_c   1.000
_cell.angle_alpha   90.00
_cell.angle_beta   90.00
_cell.angle_gamma   90.00
#
_symmetry.space_group_name_H-M   'P 1'
#
loop_
_entity.id
_entity.type
_entity.pdbx_description
1 polymer ?
#
loop_
_entity_poly.entity_id
_entity_poly.type
_entity_poly.pdbx_seq_one_letter_code
_entity_poly.pdbx_strand_id
1 'polypeptide(L)' 'MSRQGIDLDRSTLGDWVGRASFELRPVFDASIANLKRSTKLFMDETRAPVLDRGSRKTKTG' A
#
# COMPACT_ATOMS: atom_id res chain seq x y z
N MET A 1 -1.14 4.59 22.33
CA MET A 1 -2.51 4.31 21.83
C MET A 1 -2.67 2.81 21.69
N SER A 2 -3.21 2.16 22.72
CA SER A 2 -3.51 0.73 22.71
C SER A 2 -4.80 0.50 21.91
N ARG A 3 -4.68 -0.10 20.72
CA ARG A 3 -5.82 -0.64 19.98
C ARG A 3 -6.15 -2.00 20.58
N GLN A 4 -7.29 -2.12 21.26
CA GLN A 4 -7.90 -3.34 21.79
C GLN A 4 -7.05 -4.25 22.71
N GLY A 5 -5.80 -3.91 23.04
CA GLY A 5 -4.93 -4.71 23.89
C GLY A 5 -4.49 -6.05 23.30
N ILE A 6 -4.64 -6.23 21.98
CA ILE A 6 -4.25 -7.46 21.28
C ILE A 6 -2.76 -7.39 20.97
N ASP A 7 -1.99 -8.32 21.53
CA ASP A 7 -0.60 -8.54 21.12
C ASP A 7 -0.58 -9.28 19.79
N LEU A 8 0.02 -8.67 18.77
CA LEU A 8 0.05 -9.19 17.40
C LEU A 8 1.46 -9.07 16.87
N ASP A 9 2.05 -10.22 16.53
CA ASP A 9 3.36 -10.23 15.92
C ASP A 9 3.35 -9.50 14.56
N ARG A 10 4.45 -8.82 14.27
CA ARG A 10 4.59 -8.00 13.06
C ARG A 10 4.48 -8.84 11.78
N SER A 11 4.93 -10.11 11.82
CA SER A 11 4.78 -11.02 10.67
C SER A 11 3.31 -11.37 10.45
N THR A 12 2.57 -11.67 11.51
CA THR A 12 1.13 -11.98 11.43
C THR A 12 0.35 -10.81 10.87
N LEU A 13 0.62 -9.58 11.34
CA LEU A 13 0.01 -8.38 10.77
C LEU A 13 0.39 -8.20 9.30
N GLY A 14 1.65 -8.42 8.95
CA GLY A 14 2.16 -8.35 7.58
C GLY A 14 1.44 -9.31 6.64
N ASP A 15 1.25 -10.56 7.06
CA ASP A 15 0.58 -11.60 6.28
C ASP A 15 -0.90 -11.26 6.05
N TRP A 16 -1.60 -10.78 7.08
CA TRP A 16 -2.99 -10.36 6.97
C TRP A 16 -3.17 -9.18 6.01
N VAL A 17 -2.32 -8.16 6.14
CA VAL A 17 -2.33 -7.00 5.23
C VAL A 17 -1.98 -7.43 3.81
N GLY A 18 -1.03 -8.35 3.64
CA GLY A 18 -0.68 -8.93 2.34
C GLY A 18 -1.86 -9.60 1.67
N ARG A 19 -2.58 -10.45 2.40
CA ARG A 19 -3.80 -11.11 1.88
C ARG A 19 -4.88 -10.10 1.53
N ALA A 20 -5.17 -9.14 2.41
CA ALA A 20 -6.15 -8.10 2.13
C ALA A 20 -5.79 -7.28 0.88
N SER A 21 -4.50 -7.00 0.67
CA SER A 21 -4.01 -6.28 -0.50
C SER A 21 -4.20 -7.07 -1.79
N PHE A 22 -4.07 -8.39 -1.75
CA PHE A 22 -4.32 -9.27 -2.90
C PHE A 22 -5.79 -9.18 -3.36
N GLU A 23 -6.74 -9.16 -2.43
CA GLU A 23 -8.16 -9.05 -2.74
C GLU A 23 -8.54 -7.71 -3.40
N LEU A 24 -7.71 -6.67 -3.27
CA LEU A 24 -7.91 -5.37 -3.92
C LEU A 24 -7.52 -5.35 -5.41
N ARG A 25 -6.98 -6.45 -5.95
CA ARG A 25 -6.53 -6.53 -7.35
C ARG A 25 -7.60 -6.12 -8.37
N PRO A 26 -8.88 -6.55 -8.28
CA PRO A 26 -9.90 -6.15 -9.25
C PRO A 26 -10.17 -4.64 -9.27
N VAL A 27 -10.10 -3.97 -8.11
CA VAL A 27 -10.29 -2.51 -8.01
C VAL A 27 -9.13 -1.79 -8.69
N PHE A 28 -7.90 -2.26 -8.48
CA PHE A 28 -6.72 -1.74 -9.15
C PHE A 28 -6.85 -1.89 -10.68
N ASP A 29 -7.19 -3.08 -11.16
CA ASP A 29 -7.30 -3.35 -12.60
C ASP A 29 -8.40 -2.49 -13.25
N ALA A 30 -9.55 -2.32 -12.58
CA ALA A 30 -10.61 -1.41 -13.03
C ALA A 30 -10.16 0.05 -13.06
N SER A 31 -9.42 0.50 -12.04
CA SER A 31 -8.88 1.87 -11.97
C SER A 31 -7.90 2.13 -13.11
N ILE A 32 -6.98 1.20 -13.38
CA ILE A 32 -6.02 1.31 -14.49
C ILE A 32 -6.74 1.29 -15.84
N ALA A 33 -7.76 0.44 -16.02
CA ALA A 33 -8.56 0.43 -17.23
C ALA A 33 -9.28 1.77 -17.46
N ASN A 34 -9.83 2.38 -16.40
CA ASN A 34 -10.47 3.69 -16.47
C ASN A 34 -9.46 4.79 -16.84
N LEU A 35 -8.29 4.81 -16.18
CA LEU A 35 -7.23 5.78 -16.45
C LEU A 35 -6.75 5.72 -17.91
N LYS A 36 -6.54 4.52 -18.44
CA LYS A 36 -6.10 4.30 -19.83
C LYS A 36 -7.10 4.76 -20.88
N ARG A 37 -8.40 4.82 -20.55
CA ARG A 37 -9.45 5.30 -21.48
C ARG A 37 -9.63 6.82 -21.43
N SER A 38 -9.16 7.49 -20.37
CA SER A 38 -9.34 8.93 -20.22
C SER A 38 -8.44 9.70 -21.18
N THR A 39 -8.99 10.72 -21.84
CA THR A 39 -8.22 11.65 -22.68
C THR A 39 -7.49 12.72 -21.85
N LYS A 40 -7.75 12.78 -20.54
CA LYS A 40 -7.12 13.71 -19.60
C LYS A 40 -6.72 12.98 -18.33
N LEU A 41 -5.45 13.08 -17.95
CA LEU A 41 -4.90 12.48 -16.75
C LEU A 41 -4.48 13.58 -15.78
N PHE A 42 -5.04 13.53 -14.57
CA PHE A 42 -4.59 14.34 -13.45
C PHE A 42 -3.89 13.42 -12.47
N MET A 43 -2.70 13.82 -12.03
CA MET A 43 -1.92 13.12 -11.04
C MET A 43 -1.50 14.12 -9.97
N ASP A 44 -1.73 13.78 -8.72
CA ASP A 44 -1.12 14.46 -7.58
C ASP A 44 0.02 13.59 -7.06
N GLU A 45 1.18 14.19 -6.82
CA GLU A 45 2.34 13.47 -6.30
C GLU A 45 2.16 13.28 -4.78
N THR A 46 1.63 12.12 -4.38
CA THR A 46 1.63 11.72 -2.97
C THR A 46 2.90 10.93 -2.66
N ARG A 47 3.92 11.58 -2.07
CA ARG A 47 5.16 10.90 -1.66
C ARG A 47 4.91 9.90 -0.53
N ALA A 48 5.16 8.62 -0.80
CA ALA A 48 5.11 7.56 0.20
C ALA A 48 6.54 7.16 0.63
N PRO A 49 6.95 7.42 1.88
CA PRO A 49 8.25 6.97 2.36
C PRO A 49 8.28 5.44 2.43
N VAL A 50 9.26 4.82 1.75
CA VAL A 50 9.42 3.37 1.73
C VAL A 50 10.60 2.96 2.62
N LEU A 51 10.57 1.74 3.16
CA LEU A 51 11.72 1.21 3.89
C LEU A 51 12.88 0.92 2.94
N ASP A 52 14.08 1.35 3.31
CA ASP A 52 15.30 0.95 2.65
C ASP A 52 15.69 -0.46 3.12
N ARG A 53 15.53 -1.45 2.23
CA ARG A 53 15.90 -2.84 2.48
C ARG A 53 17.42 -2.96 2.61
N GLY A 54 17.91 -2.81 3.84
CA GLY A 54 19.32 -2.99 4.22
C GLY A 54 19.77 -2.03 5.32
N SER A 55 19.28 -0.80 5.33
CA SER A 55 19.76 0.23 6.28
C SER A 55 18.86 0.45 7.50
N ARG A 56 17.70 -0.24 7.58
CA ARG A 56 16.62 -0.01 8.57
C ARG A 56 16.14 1.47 8.63
N LYS A 57 16.52 2.29 7.66
CA LYS A 57 16.06 3.67 7.52
C LYS A 57 14.94 3.72 6.47
N THR A 58 14.08 4.73 6.58
CA THR A 58 13.13 5.05 5.51
C THR A 58 13.86 5.79 4.40
N LYS A 59 13.72 5.32 3.16
CA LYS A 59 14.11 6.05 1.95
C LYS A 59 12.98 7.00 1.59
N THR A 60 13.31 8.27 1.51
CA THR A 60 12.48 9.29 0.87
C THR A 60 12.96 9.43 -0.57
N GLY A 61 12.06 9.17 -1.51
CA GLY A 61 12.19 9.60 -2.91
C GLY A 61 11.70 11.03 -3.06
#